data_AF-A0A2V5KHL5-F1
#
_entry.id   AF-A0A2V5KHL5-F1
#
_cell.length_a   1.000
_cell.length_b   1.000
_cell.length_c   1.000
_cell.angle_alpha   90.00
_cell.angle_beta   90.00
_cell.angle_gamma   90.00
#
_symmetry.space_group_name_H-M   'P 1'
#
loop_
_entity.id
_entity.type
_entity.pdbx_description
1 polymer ?
#
loop_
_entity_poly.entity_id
_entity_poly.type
_entity_poly.pdbx_seq_one_letter_code
_entity_poly.pdbx_strand_id
1 'polypeptide(L)'
;MLQTMTSNESYIFLAVFAALALVALIYLLSPMRLPDEPLLYLIGVNHAVQFKSAVSQLFSELESVRKKREAFKAHVAEMIDTLDIEVLAEEFSEESKRKPQARETAVDDQSEHARFETAVAQCNYETVLEQFSKAKGIEHRFCDPDTKEPEALGIEVDPKKETKSDWRKREQVWLSRIADCKLRRVLFVCGDNHYDAFAQLLESHGFNVQRGAHYDISDEEFHDNADNVIETHEGCRKKQLWLPVNFLT
;
A
#
# COMPACT_ATOMS: atom_id res chain seq x y z
N MET A 1 71.54 20.72 -2.67
CA MET A 1 71.77 19.81 -1.54
C MET A 1 70.59 18.85 -1.47
N LEU A 2 70.78 17.57 -1.77
CA LEU A 2 69.77 16.53 -1.53
C LEU A 2 69.86 16.12 -0.06
N GLN A 3 68.81 16.40 0.71
CA GLN A 3 68.69 15.94 2.09
C GLN A 3 68.42 14.43 2.03
N THR A 4 69.38 13.63 2.47
CA THR A 4 69.22 12.18 2.62
C THR A 4 68.27 11.91 3.78
N MET A 5 67.07 11.41 3.48
CA MET A 5 66.12 10.98 4.50
C MET A 5 66.69 9.82 5.31
N THR A 6 66.39 9.82 6.61
CA THR A 6 66.79 8.72 7.49
C THR A 6 65.91 7.49 7.23
N SER A 7 66.42 6.29 7.51
CA SER A 7 65.68 5.04 7.24
C SER A 7 64.30 5.02 7.89
N ASN A 8 64.12 5.68 9.03
CA ASN A 8 62.86 5.70 9.77
C ASN A 8 61.78 6.55 9.10
N GLU A 9 62.16 7.65 8.44
CA GLU A 9 61.21 8.49 7.71
C GLU A 9 60.62 7.73 6.51
N SER A 10 61.45 6.91 5.86
CA SER A 10 61.04 6.11 4.68
C SER A 10 59.94 5.09 5.01
N TYR A 11 59.98 4.46 6.19
CA TYR A 11 58.94 3.52 6.62
C TYR A 11 57.59 4.19 6.88
N ILE A 12 57.61 5.42 7.40
CA ILE A 12 56.39 6.19 7.67
C ILE A 12 55.67 6.51 6.36
N PHE A 13 56.40 6.99 5.34
CA PHE A 13 55.79 7.26 4.04
C PHE A 13 55.19 6.00 3.39
N LEU A 14 55.91 4.87 3.43
CA LEU A 14 55.41 3.62 2.87
C LEU A 14 54.15 3.13 3.57
N ALA A 15 54.09 3.20 4.91
CA ALA A 15 52.93 2.81 5.69
C ALA A 15 51.70 3.70 5.38
N VAL A 16 51.91 5.01 5.25
CA VAL A 16 50.85 5.96 4.89
C VAL A 16 50.33 5.68 3.48
N PHE A 17 51.22 5.46 2.51
CA PHE A 17 50.83 5.11 1.14
C PHE A 17 50.09 3.78 1.07
N ALA A 18 50.53 2.76 1.81
CA ALA A 18 49.85 1.48 1.88
C ALA A 18 48.45 1.61 2.51
N ALA A 19 48.31 2.42 3.57
CA ALA A 19 47.01 2.69 4.19
C ALA A 19 46.07 3.44 3.23
N LEU A 20 46.56 4.48 2.54
CA LEU A 20 45.77 5.22 1.54
C LEU A 20 45.37 4.34 0.35
N ALA A 21 46.29 3.50 -0.14
CA ALA A 21 46.01 2.56 -1.21
C ALA A 21 44.99 1.51 -0.77
N LEU A 22 45.05 1.04 0.48
CA LEU A 22 44.07 0.11 1.03
C LEU A 22 42.70 0.77 1.18
N VAL A 23 42.63 2.02 1.66
CA VAL A 23 41.36 2.78 1.73
C VAL A 23 40.79 3.00 0.32
N ALA A 24 41.62 3.40 -0.64
CA ALA A 24 41.20 3.55 -2.03
C ALA A 24 40.74 2.21 -2.64
N LEU A 25 41.43 1.11 -2.34
CA LEU A 25 41.05 -0.22 -2.79
C LEU A 25 39.73 -0.67 -2.14
N ILE A 26 39.53 -0.40 -0.86
CA ILE A 26 38.24 -0.64 -0.18
C ILE A 26 37.14 0.20 -0.85
N TYR A 27 37.40 1.46 -1.19
CA TYR A 27 36.47 2.33 -1.92
C TYR A 27 36.19 1.86 -3.36
N LEU A 28 37.16 1.22 -4.02
CA LEU A 28 37.03 0.70 -5.39
C LEU A 28 36.40 -0.69 -5.44
N LEU A 29 36.62 -1.51 -4.41
CA LEU A 29 36.10 -2.88 -4.31
C LEU A 29 34.76 -2.94 -3.59
N SER A 30 34.48 -1.97 -2.73
CA SER A 30 33.12 -1.75 -2.25
C SER A 30 32.40 -1.06 -3.40
N PRO A 31 31.31 -1.61 -3.97
CA PRO A 31 30.41 -0.81 -4.77
C PRO A 31 29.88 0.26 -3.83
N MET A 32 30.57 1.39 -3.74
CA MET A 32 29.98 2.61 -3.25
C MET A 32 28.86 2.92 -4.23
N ARG A 33 27.69 2.33 -3.98
CA ARG A 33 26.45 3.03 -4.25
C ARG A 33 26.62 4.33 -3.47
N LEU A 34 27.16 5.37 -4.13
CA LEU A 34 26.87 6.75 -3.77
C LEU A 34 25.40 6.71 -3.42
N PRO A 35 24.99 7.04 -2.18
CA PRO A 35 23.66 6.74 -1.70
C PRO A 35 22.71 7.23 -2.77
N ASP A 36 22.08 6.27 -3.48
CA ASP A 36 21.26 6.60 -4.64
C ASP A 36 20.32 7.69 -4.13
N GLU A 37 20.25 8.81 -4.86
CA GLU A 37 19.56 10.01 -4.40
C GLU A 37 18.23 9.61 -3.75
N PRO A 38 17.86 10.22 -2.60
CA PRO A 38 16.68 9.82 -1.87
C PRO A 38 15.48 9.76 -2.79
N LEU A 39 14.87 8.58 -2.83
CA LEU A 39 13.95 8.18 -3.89
C LEU A 39 12.56 7.97 -3.30
N LEU A 40 11.55 8.56 -3.92
CA LEU A 40 10.16 8.24 -3.65
C LEU A 40 9.60 7.42 -4.81
N TYR A 41 9.32 6.14 -4.57
CA TYR A 41 8.67 5.26 -5.52
C TYR A 41 7.15 5.29 -5.31
N LEU A 42 6.39 5.76 -6.31
CA LEU A 42 4.93 5.92 -6.22
C LEU A 42 4.20 4.81 -6.98
N ILE A 43 3.20 4.19 -6.35
CA ILE A 43 2.32 3.19 -6.97
C ILE A 43 0.86 3.68 -6.89
N GLY A 44 0.14 3.56 -8.00
CA GLY A 44 -1.30 3.82 -8.10
C GLY A 44 -2.06 2.52 -8.01
N VAL A 45 -3.02 2.41 -7.10
CA VAL A 45 -3.73 1.16 -6.82
C VAL A 45 -5.21 1.43 -6.61
N ASN A 46 -6.07 0.62 -7.23
CA ASN A 46 -7.48 0.60 -6.88
C ASN A 46 -7.67 -0.01 -5.48
N HIS A 47 -8.46 0.62 -4.61
CA HIS A 47 -8.61 0.19 -3.21
C HIS A 47 -9.01 -1.29 -3.05
N ALA A 48 -9.76 -1.87 -4.00
CA ALA A 48 -10.13 -3.29 -3.96
C ALA A 48 -8.93 -4.25 -4.17
N VAL A 49 -7.85 -3.79 -4.81
CA VAL A 49 -6.58 -4.52 -4.92
C VAL A 49 -5.79 -4.42 -3.62
N GLN A 50 -5.70 -3.22 -3.03
CA GLN A 50 -4.87 -2.93 -1.84
C GLN A 50 -5.36 -3.64 -0.57
N PHE A 51 -6.68 -3.79 -0.40
CA PHE A 51 -7.29 -4.35 0.80
C PHE A 51 -8.29 -5.47 0.48
N LYS A 52 -8.29 -6.53 1.30
CA LYS A 52 -9.28 -7.62 1.19
C LYS A 52 -10.46 -7.34 2.12
N SER A 53 -11.59 -6.92 1.56
CA SER A 53 -12.79 -6.72 2.37
C SER A 53 -13.32 -8.04 2.97
N ALA A 54 -14.01 -7.95 4.11
CA ALA A 54 -14.65 -9.11 4.72
C ALA A 54 -15.73 -9.73 3.81
N VAL A 55 -16.43 -8.86 3.07
CA VAL A 55 -17.38 -9.24 2.03
C VAL A 55 -16.68 -10.09 0.95
N SER A 56 -15.50 -9.68 0.49
CA SER A 56 -14.68 -10.46 -0.46
C SER A 56 -14.17 -11.80 0.08
N GLN A 57 -14.28 -12.07 1.39
CA GLN A 57 -14.00 -13.38 1.96
C GLN A 57 -15.24 -14.27 2.01
N LEU A 58 -16.40 -13.67 2.28
CA LEU A 58 -17.70 -14.35 2.29
C LEU A 58 -18.14 -14.75 0.89
N PHE A 59 -17.93 -13.87 -0.08
CA PHE A 59 -18.19 -14.13 -1.49
C PHE A 59 -16.89 -14.54 -2.19
N SER A 60 -16.95 -15.51 -3.10
CA SER A 60 -15.77 -15.94 -3.84
C SER A 60 -15.16 -14.75 -4.59
N GLU A 61 -14.04 -14.24 -4.08
CA GLU A 61 -13.25 -13.17 -4.71
C GLU A 61 -13.00 -13.49 -6.17
N LEU A 62 -13.22 -12.50 -7.06
CA LEU A 62 -12.98 -12.70 -8.48
C LEU A 62 -11.52 -13.10 -8.70
N GLU A 63 -11.30 -14.12 -9.53
CA GLU A 63 -9.95 -14.61 -9.82
C GLU A 63 -9.08 -13.51 -10.46
N SER A 64 -9.66 -12.56 -11.20
CA SER A 64 -8.94 -11.40 -11.73
C SER A 64 -8.43 -10.47 -10.61
N VAL A 65 -9.28 -10.12 -9.64
CA VAL A 65 -8.93 -9.28 -8.48
C VAL A 65 -7.84 -9.95 -7.65
N ARG A 66 -8.00 -11.27 -7.41
CA ARG A 66 -6.99 -12.06 -6.70
C ARG A 66 -5.64 -12.01 -7.40
N LYS A 67 -5.60 -12.26 -8.72
CA LYS A 67 -4.36 -12.19 -9.52
C LYS A 67 -3.73 -10.80 -9.48
N LYS A 68 -4.52 -9.74 -9.60
CA LYS A 68 -4.05 -8.35 -9.50
C LYS A 68 -3.44 -8.07 -8.12
N ARG A 69 -4.07 -8.54 -7.04
CA ARG A 69 -3.53 -8.38 -5.68
C ARG A 69 -2.22 -9.14 -5.49
N GLU A 70 -2.12 -10.36 -6.00
CA GLU A 70 -0.87 -11.13 -5.91
C GLU A 70 0.26 -10.49 -6.74
N ALA A 71 -0.06 -9.96 -7.94
CA ALA A 71 0.90 -9.18 -8.73
C ALA A 71 1.36 -7.93 -8.00
N PHE A 72 0.42 -7.18 -7.40
CA PHE A 72 0.74 -6.01 -6.58
C PHE A 72 1.66 -6.35 -5.41
N LYS A 73 1.36 -7.41 -4.65
CA LYS A 73 2.22 -7.87 -3.55
C LYS A 73 3.63 -8.23 -4.02
N ALA A 74 3.73 -8.96 -5.14
CA ALA A 74 5.02 -9.35 -5.70
C ALA A 74 5.85 -8.13 -6.11
N HIS A 75 5.21 -7.13 -6.75
CA HIS A 75 5.85 -5.87 -7.12
C HIS A 75 6.33 -5.11 -5.89
N VAL A 76 5.49 -4.96 -4.85
CA VAL A 76 5.89 -4.27 -3.61
C VAL A 76 7.10 -4.96 -2.98
N ALA A 77 7.10 -6.30 -2.89
CA ALA A 77 8.24 -7.06 -2.37
C ALA A 77 9.52 -6.81 -3.18
N GLU A 78 9.43 -6.87 -4.51
CA GLU A 78 10.55 -6.63 -5.42
C GLU A 78 11.13 -5.22 -5.24
N MET A 79 10.28 -4.19 -5.15
CA MET A 79 10.72 -2.81 -4.99
C MET A 79 11.34 -2.56 -3.62
N ILE A 80 10.79 -3.16 -2.54
CA ILE A 80 11.40 -3.10 -1.21
C ILE A 80 12.84 -3.61 -1.26
N ASP A 81 13.06 -4.77 -1.85
CA ASP A 81 14.38 -5.41 -1.86
C ASP A 81 15.34 -4.76 -2.87
N THR A 82 14.84 -4.27 -4.01
CA THR A 82 15.66 -3.67 -5.07
C THR A 82 16.08 -2.24 -4.73
N LEU A 83 15.14 -1.45 -4.22
CA LEU A 83 15.35 -0.04 -3.92
C LEU A 83 15.77 0.21 -2.48
N ASP A 84 15.89 -0.82 -1.63
CA ASP A 84 16.28 -0.69 -0.22
C ASP A 84 15.35 0.29 0.54
N ILE A 85 14.04 0.07 0.40
CA ILE A 85 13.01 0.97 0.92
C ILE A 85 13.06 1.05 2.45
N GLU A 86 13.07 2.27 2.98
CA GLU A 86 13.18 2.56 4.41
C GLU A 86 11.84 2.98 5.05
N VAL A 87 10.90 3.46 4.24
CA VAL A 87 9.55 3.89 4.67
C VAL A 87 8.51 3.38 3.69
N LEU A 88 7.48 2.74 4.23
CA LEU A 88 6.25 2.41 3.52
C LEU A 88 5.18 3.42 3.93
N ALA A 89 4.57 4.08 2.97
CA ALA A 89 3.49 5.05 3.20
C ALA A 89 2.29 4.72 2.32
N GLU A 90 1.07 4.91 2.84
CA GLU A 90 -0.14 4.66 2.06
C GLU A 90 -1.26 5.65 2.30
N GLU A 91 -2.09 5.86 1.27
CA GLU A 91 -3.41 6.47 1.34
C GLU A 91 -4.40 5.55 2.09
N PHE A 92 -4.13 5.32 3.37
CA PHE A 92 -5.06 4.72 4.32
C PHE A 92 -4.99 5.49 5.63
N SER A 93 -6.07 5.40 6.40
CA SER A 93 -6.16 5.89 7.77
C SER A 93 -6.23 4.72 8.75
N GLU A 94 -5.74 4.91 9.97
CA GLU A 94 -5.83 3.88 11.02
C GLU A 94 -7.29 3.58 11.39
N GLU A 95 -8.16 4.59 11.34
CA GLU A 95 -9.57 4.44 11.64
C GLU A 95 -10.35 3.59 10.62
N SER A 96 -9.90 3.56 9.36
CA SER A 96 -10.52 2.73 8.32
C SER A 96 -10.47 1.23 8.67
N LYS A 97 -9.49 0.79 9.48
CA LYS A 97 -9.42 -0.59 10.00
C LYS A 97 -10.48 -0.90 11.05
N ARG A 98 -10.94 0.11 11.80
CA ARG A 98 -11.80 -0.09 12.99
C ARG A 98 -13.29 -0.14 12.66
N LYS A 99 -13.71 0.33 11.49
CA LYS A 99 -15.13 0.54 11.13
C LYS A 99 -15.94 -0.57 10.43
N PRO A 100 -15.49 -1.83 10.25
CA PRO A 100 -16.35 -2.85 9.64
C PRO A 100 -17.68 -3.08 10.41
N GLN A 101 -17.72 -2.77 11.71
CA GLN A 101 -18.79 -3.22 12.62
C GLN A 101 -20.11 -2.44 12.54
N ALA A 102 -20.17 -1.26 11.92
CA ALA A 102 -21.34 -0.37 12.11
C ALA A 102 -22.21 -0.16 10.87
N ARG A 103 -21.75 -0.46 9.65
CA ARG A 103 -22.45 -0.03 8.42
C ARG A 103 -23.08 -1.14 7.58
N GLU A 104 -22.78 -2.40 7.82
CA GLU A 104 -23.31 -3.48 6.96
C GLU A 104 -24.41 -4.30 7.64
N THR A 105 -25.63 -3.87 7.32
CA THR A 105 -26.86 -4.66 7.15
C THR A 105 -27.54 -5.27 8.37
N ALA A 106 -28.78 -4.84 8.57
CA ALA A 106 -29.83 -5.62 9.22
C ALA A 106 -30.10 -6.88 8.39
N VAL A 107 -29.33 -7.94 8.63
CA VAL A 107 -29.66 -9.28 8.15
C VAL A 107 -30.68 -9.86 9.13
N ASP A 108 -31.94 -9.99 8.71
CA ASP A 108 -33.02 -10.54 9.55
C ASP A 108 -32.81 -12.03 9.91
N ASP A 109 -31.86 -12.71 9.25
CA ASP A 109 -31.51 -14.10 9.51
C ASP A 109 -30.36 -14.22 10.53
N GLN A 110 -30.69 -14.68 11.74
CA GLN A 110 -29.74 -14.91 12.83
C GLN A 110 -28.61 -15.88 12.46
N SER A 111 -28.87 -16.84 11.57
CA SER A 111 -27.87 -17.84 11.18
C SER A 111 -26.79 -17.26 10.26
N GLU A 112 -27.19 -16.36 9.36
CA GLU A 112 -26.26 -15.64 8.48
C GLU A 112 -25.51 -14.55 9.24
N HIS A 113 -26.13 -13.92 10.25
CA HIS A 113 -25.44 -12.98 11.14
C HIS A 113 -24.26 -13.64 11.89
N ALA A 114 -24.47 -14.83 12.47
CA ALA A 114 -23.41 -15.54 13.18
C ALA A 114 -22.24 -15.96 12.25
N ARG A 115 -22.55 -16.35 11.00
CA ARG A 115 -21.54 -16.63 9.97
C ARG A 115 -20.78 -15.37 9.57
N PHE A 116 -21.48 -14.27 9.37
CA PHE A 116 -20.89 -12.97 9.06
C PHE A 116 -19.97 -12.48 10.16
N GLU A 117 -20.41 -12.51 11.43
CA GLU A 117 -19.58 -12.15 12.58
C GLU A 117 -18.32 -13.03 12.68
N THR A 118 -18.45 -14.33 12.46
CA THR A 118 -17.30 -15.25 12.45
C THR A 118 -16.32 -14.89 11.33
N ALA A 119 -16.83 -14.61 10.12
CA ALA A 119 -15.99 -14.21 8.99
C ALA A 119 -15.29 -12.87 9.25
N VAL A 120 -16.02 -11.87 9.75
CA VAL A 120 -15.50 -10.55 10.14
C VAL A 120 -14.41 -10.67 11.20
N ALA A 121 -14.60 -11.55 12.19
CA ALA A 121 -13.61 -11.80 13.24
C ALA A 121 -12.34 -12.51 12.72
N GLN A 122 -12.48 -13.28 11.63
CA GLN A 122 -11.35 -13.95 10.96
C GLN A 122 -10.66 -13.08 9.90
N CYS A 123 -11.25 -11.94 9.53
CA CYS A 123 -10.66 -11.04 8.54
C CYS A 123 -9.42 -10.36 9.12
N ASN A 124 -8.27 -10.57 8.47
CA ASN A 124 -7.11 -9.75 8.70
C ASN A 124 -7.33 -8.38 8.04
N TYR A 125 -7.47 -7.32 8.85
CA TYR A 125 -7.63 -5.94 8.38
C TYR A 125 -6.31 -5.26 8.01
N GLU A 126 -5.18 -5.95 8.10
CA GLU A 126 -3.88 -5.42 7.72
C GLU A 126 -3.77 -5.21 6.22
N THR A 127 -3.30 -4.01 5.83
CA THR A 127 -2.96 -3.71 4.45
C THR A 127 -1.73 -4.51 4.01
N VAL A 128 -1.49 -4.59 2.70
CA VAL A 128 -0.29 -5.23 2.16
C VAL A 128 0.98 -4.57 2.71
N LEU A 129 1.01 -3.23 2.82
CA LEU A 129 2.17 -2.49 3.31
C LEU A 129 2.40 -2.71 4.80
N GLU A 130 1.34 -2.77 5.60
CA GLU A 130 1.45 -3.10 7.03
C GLU A 130 2.04 -4.51 7.24
N GLN A 131 1.62 -5.49 6.43
CA GLN A 131 2.18 -6.85 6.48
C GLN A 131 3.68 -6.86 6.17
N PHE A 132 4.12 -6.14 5.12
CA PHE A 132 5.55 -6.02 4.79
C PHE A 132 6.34 -5.27 5.87
N SER A 133 5.79 -4.19 6.41
CA SER A 133 6.40 -3.45 7.51
C SER A 133 6.69 -4.35 8.71
N LYS A 134 5.70 -5.13 9.17
CA LYS A 134 5.86 -6.07 10.28
C LYS A 134 6.87 -7.16 9.96
N ALA A 135 6.84 -7.71 8.75
CA ALA A 135 7.72 -8.81 8.35
C ALA A 135 9.19 -8.38 8.17
N LYS A 136 9.43 -7.15 7.69
CA LYS A 136 10.77 -6.64 7.33
C LYS A 136 11.32 -5.63 8.35
N GLY A 137 10.52 -5.18 9.31
CA GLY A 137 10.91 -4.14 10.26
C GLY A 137 11.04 -2.75 9.63
N ILE A 138 10.32 -2.49 8.53
CA ILE A 138 10.35 -1.21 7.81
C ILE A 138 9.34 -0.27 8.46
N GLU A 139 9.67 1.01 8.57
CA GLU A 139 8.74 2.02 9.09
C GLU A 139 7.49 2.10 8.20
N HIS A 140 6.31 2.19 8.83
CA HIS A 140 5.03 2.30 8.14
C HIS A 140 4.27 3.55 8.55
N ARG A 141 3.65 4.24 7.60
CA ARG A 141 2.85 5.44 7.83
C ARG A 141 1.51 5.39 7.10
N PHE A 142 0.45 5.57 7.87
CA PHE A 142 -0.87 5.91 7.36
C PHE A 142 -0.89 7.40 7.03
N CYS A 143 -1.13 7.74 5.77
CA CYS A 143 -1.08 9.13 5.31
C CYS A 143 -2.46 9.77 5.19
N ASP A 144 -3.54 9.00 5.13
CA ASP A 144 -4.87 9.56 4.93
C ASP A 144 -5.46 10.17 6.21
N PRO A 145 -6.22 11.28 6.14
CA PRO A 145 -6.72 11.94 7.32
C PRO A 145 -7.75 11.07 8.08
N ASP A 146 -7.65 11.05 9.42
CA ASP A 146 -8.60 10.34 10.28
C ASP A 146 -9.93 11.10 10.35
N THR A 147 -11.06 10.49 10.73
CA THR A 147 -12.41 11.04 10.49
C THR A 147 -12.69 12.46 11.01
N LYS A 148 -11.94 12.96 11.98
CA LYS A 148 -12.07 14.35 12.48
C LYS A 148 -11.27 15.38 11.68
N GLU A 149 -10.22 14.94 11.00
CA GLU A 149 -9.33 15.81 10.23
C GLU A 149 -9.97 16.32 8.93
N PRO A 150 -10.74 15.54 8.15
CA PRO A 150 -11.46 16.03 6.98
C PRO A 150 -12.36 17.22 7.32
N GLU A 151 -13.16 17.11 8.39
CA GLU A 151 -14.04 18.19 8.84
C GLU A 151 -13.25 19.47 9.17
N ALA A 152 -12.12 19.34 9.87
CA ALA A 152 -11.25 20.46 10.22
C ALA A 152 -10.60 21.13 8.99
N LEU A 153 -10.35 20.34 7.93
CA LEU A 153 -9.80 20.80 6.65
C LEU A 153 -10.90 21.27 5.68
N GLY A 154 -12.17 21.15 6.06
CA GLY A 154 -13.32 21.40 5.21
C GLY A 154 -13.33 20.50 3.96
N ILE A 155 -12.87 19.26 4.12
CA ILE A 155 -12.97 18.18 3.13
C ILE A 155 -14.35 17.55 3.30
N GLU A 156 -15.05 17.33 2.20
CA GLU A 156 -16.33 16.62 2.20
C GLU A 156 -16.17 15.19 2.74
N VAL A 157 -17.02 14.81 3.68
CA VAL A 157 -16.95 13.50 4.38
C VAL A 157 -17.65 12.41 3.56
N ASP A 158 -18.59 12.79 2.69
CA ASP A 158 -19.24 11.87 1.75
C ASP A 158 -18.36 11.65 0.50
N PRO A 159 -17.77 10.45 0.30
CA PRO A 159 -16.89 10.20 -0.85
C PRO A 159 -17.58 10.41 -2.20
N LYS A 160 -18.93 10.32 -2.25
CA LYS A 160 -19.70 10.54 -3.49
C LYS A 160 -19.81 12.01 -3.87
N LYS A 161 -19.51 12.91 -2.94
CA LYS A 161 -19.57 14.36 -3.11
C LYS A 161 -18.18 14.99 -3.08
N GLU A 162 -17.13 14.20 -2.86
CA GLU A 162 -15.77 14.68 -2.92
C GLU A 162 -15.50 15.35 -4.27
N THR A 163 -14.90 16.53 -4.18
CA THR A 163 -14.49 17.30 -5.35
C THR A 163 -12.99 17.15 -5.57
N LYS A 164 -12.50 17.54 -6.76
CA LYS A 164 -11.06 17.65 -7.01
C LYS A 164 -10.35 18.58 -6.01
N SER A 165 -11.05 19.57 -5.44
CA SER A 165 -10.46 20.44 -4.41
C SER A 165 -10.23 19.68 -3.10
N ASP A 166 -11.09 18.73 -2.76
CA ASP A 166 -10.98 17.90 -1.56
C ASP A 166 -9.80 16.93 -1.70
N TRP A 167 -9.64 16.35 -2.89
CA TRP A 167 -8.48 15.53 -3.24
C TRP A 167 -7.16 16.27 -3.02
N ARG A 168 -7.08 17.53 -3.49
CA ARG A 168 -5.87 18.35 -3.28
C ARG A 168 -5.60 18.61 -1.80
N LYS A 169 -6.63 18.78 -0.97
CA LYS A 169 -6.43 18.96 0.48
C LYS A 169 -5.89 17.68 1.12
N ARG A 170 -6.40 16.50 0.75
CA ARG A 170 -5.89 15.19 1.21
C ARG A 170 -4.43 15.00 0.81
N GLU A 171 -4.10 15.25 -0.45
CA GLU A 171 -2.72 15.17 -0.96
C GLU A 171 -1.74 16.07 -0.17
N GLN A 172 -2.16 17.27 0.27
CA GLN A 172 -1.33 18.13 1.12
C GLN A 172 -1.09 17.51 2.51
N VAL A 173 -2.09 16.84 3.09
CA VAL A 173 -1.92 16.09 4.35
C VAL A 173 -0.89 14.97 4.13
N TRP A 174 -1.02 14.22 3.04
CA TRP A 174 -0.10 13.12 2.74
C TRP A 174 1.34 13.61 2.59
N LEU A 175 1.54 14.69 1.82
CA LEU A 175 2.83 15.36 1.69
C LEU A 175 3.40 15.77 3.05
N SER A 176 2.59 16.38 3.91
CA SER A 176 3.04 16.81 5.25
C SER A 176 3.52 15.63 6.10
N ARG A 177 2.85 14.47 5.99
CA ARG A 177 3.16 13.25 6.76
C ARG A 177 4.40 12.50 6.29
N ILE A 178 4.96 12.86 5.13
CA ILE A 178 6.21 12.30 4.62
C ILE A 178 7.28 13.38 4.38
N ALA A 179 7.04 14.62 4.81
CA ALA A 179 7.93 15.75 4.53
C ALA A 179 9.32 15.59 5.15
N ASP A 180 9.43 14.88 6.28
CA ASP A 180 10.68 14.51 6.94
C ASP A 180 11.42 13.36 6.25
N CYS A 181 10.78 12.67 5.29
CA CYS A 181 11.36 11.55 4.56
C CYS A 181 12.10 11.95 3.28
N LYS A 182 12.33 13.24 3.01
CA LYS A 182 13.01 13.71 1.77
C LYS A 182 14.41 13.16 1.55
N LEU A 183 15.07 12.68 2.61
CA LEU A 183 16.41 12.09 2.55
C LEU A 183 16.39 10.57 2.71
N ARG A 184 15.21 9.96 2.61
CA ARG A 184 14.98 8.52 2.80
C ARG A 184 14.37 7.92 1.55
N ARG A 185 14.48 6.60 1.42
CA ARG A 185 13.82 5.85 0.35
C ARG A 185 12.41 5.48 0.76
N VAL A 186 11.42 6.05 0.08
CA VAL A 186 10.00 5.90 0.41
C VAL A 186 9.32 5.12 -0.70
N LEU A 187 8.52 4.12 -0.36
CA LEU A 187 7.51 3.58 -1.26
C LEU A 187 6.15 4.09 -0.80
N PHE A 188 5.47 4.83 -1.66
CA PHE A 188 4.15 5.39 -1.40
C PHE A 188 3.09 4.69 -2.27
N VAL A 189 2.02 4.21 -1.66
CA VAL A 189 0.85 3.65 -2.37
C VAL A 189 -0.34 4.60 -2.22
N CYS A 190 -0.90 5.04 -3.34
CA CYS A 190 -2.10 5.88 -3.38
C CYS A 190 -3.17 5.29 -4.30
N GLY A 191 -4.38 5.79 -4.17
CA GLY A 191 -5.47 5.56 -5.10
C GLY A 191 -5.08 5.99 -6.52
N ASP A 192 -5.47 5.20 -7.51
CA ASP A 192 -5.13 5.46 -8.92
C ASP A 192 -5.50 6.89 -9.40
N ASN A 193 -6.65 7.39 -8.91
CA ASN A 193 -7.14 8.73 -9.21
C ASN A 193 -6.22 9.87 -8.71
N HIS A 194 -5.37 9.61 -7.72
CA HIS A 194 -4.45 10.58 -7.14
C HIS A 194 -3.04 10.49 -7.73
N TYR A 195 -2.72 9.41 -8.46
CA TYR A 195 -1.36 9.08 -8.83
C TYR A 195 -0.60 10.23 -9.52
N ASP A 196 -1.12 10.72 -10.65
CA ASP A 196 -0.45 11.76 -11.42
C ASP A 196 -0.43 13.11 -10.70
N ALA A 197 -1.56 13.41 -10.05
CA ALA A 197 -1.78 14.65 -9.32
C ALA A 197 -0.83 14.78 -8.12
N PHE A 198 -0.64 13.69 -7.39
CA PHE A 198 0.24 13.62 -6.23
C PHE A 198 1.71 13.51 -6.62
N ALA A 199 2.06 12.79 -7.68
CA ALA A 199 3.43 12.77 -8.21
C ALA A 199 3.92 14.19 -8.55
N GLN A 200 3.11 14.96 -9.27
CA GLN A 200 3.43 16.36 -9.60
C GLN A 200 3.60 17.22 -8.34
N LEU A 201 2.76 17.01 -7.32
CA LEU A 201 2.86 17.73 -6.06
C LEU A 201 4.17 17.40 -5.33
N LEU A 202 4.57 16.13 -5.30
CA LEU A 202 5.82 15.69 -4.68
C LEU A 202 7.04 16.26 -5.41
N GLU A 203 7.06 16.18 -6.74
CA GLU A 203 8.10 16.76 -7.60
C GLU A 203 8.24 18.27 -7.35
N SER A 204 7.11 19.01 -7.27
CA SER A 204 7.13 20.45 -7.00
C SER A 204 7.65 20.81 -5.60
N HIS A 205 7.72 19.84 -4.68
CA HIS A 205 8.27 19.98 -3.33
C HIS A 205 9.66 19.38 -3.19
N GLY A 206 10.32 19.03 -4.30
CA GLY A 206 11.72 18.60 -4.34
C GLY A 206 11.95 17.14 -3.96
N PHE A 207 10.91 16.30 -4.04
CA PHE A 207 11.12 14.84 -4.00
C PHE A 207 11.64 14.37 -5.37
N ASN A 208 12.58 13.42 -5.36
CA ASN A 208 12.93 12.65 -6.56
C ASN A 208 11.92 11.50 -6.69
N VAL A 209 10.90 11.70 -7.54
CA VAL A 209 9.79 10.76 -7.68
C VAL A 209 10.07 9.80 -8.84
N GLN A 210 10.12 8.51 -8.54
CA GLN A 210 10.02 7.45 -9.53
C GLN A 210 8.59 6.92 -9.58
N ARG A 211 7.97 7.07 -10.75
CA ARG A 211 6.63 6.59 -11.05
C ARG A 211 6.64 5.09 -11.32
N GLY A 212 5.90 4.32 -10.51
CA GLY A 212 5.75 2.87 -10.61
C GLY A 212 4.51 2.41 -11.38
N ALA A 213 4.08 1.18 -11.16
CA ALA A 213 2.94 0.59 -11.84
C ALA A 213 1.58 1.15 -11.35
N HIS A 214 0.56 0.95 -12.20
CA HIS A 214 -0.85 1.18 -11.91
C HIS A 214 -1.59 -0.16 -11.81
N TYR A 215 -2.37 -0.32 -10.76
CA TYR A 215 -3.19 -1.51 -10.51
C TYR A 215 -4.66 -1.15 -10.51
N ASP A 216 -5.22 -0.94 -11.70
CA ASP A 216 -6.64 -0.63 -11.88
C ASP A 216 -7.49 -1.90 -12.11
N ILE A 217 -8.76 -1.82 -11.70
CA ILE A 217 -9.81 -2.78 -12.04
C ILE A 217 -10.76 -2.03 -12.96
N SER A 218 -10.60 -2.22 -14.28
CA SER A 218 -11.51 -1.64 -15.27
C SER A 218 -12.96 -2.00 -14.95
N ASP A 219 -13.86 -1.03 -15.10
CA ASP A 219 -15.30 -1.19 -14.82
C ASP A 219 -15.93 -2.39 -15.57
N GLU A 220 -15.38 -2.72 -16.75
CA GLU A 220 -15.78 -3.87 -17.57
C GLU A 220 -15.65 -5.22 -16.83
N GLU A 221 -14.66 -5.37 -15.94
CA GLU A 221 -14.50 -6.59 -15.14
C GLU A 221 -15.47 -6.65 -13.95
N PHE A 222 -16.04 -5.51 -13.54
CA PHE A 222 -16.90 -5.39 -12.37
C PHE A 222 -18.38 -5.64 -12.70
N HIS A 223 -18.84 -5.21 -13.88
CA HIS A 223 -20.25 -5.29 -14.26
C HIS A 223 -20.71 -6.69 -14.68
N ASP A 224 -19.85 -7.51 -15.27
CA ASP A 224 -20.22 -8.85 -15.77
C ASP A 224 -20.66 -9.84 -14.67
N ASN A 225 -20.52 -9.51 -13.38
CA ASN A 225 -20.82 -10.44 -12.29
C ASN A 225 -21.94 -10.01 -11.33
N ALA A 226 -22.33 -8.74 -11.28
CA ALA A 226 -23.46 -8.32 -10.44
C ALA A 226 -24.75 -9.04 -10.88
N ASP A 227 -24.94 -9.22 -12.19
CA ASP A 227 -26.10 -9.92 -12.75
C ASP A 227 -26.05 -11.45 -12.50
N ASN A 228 -24.86 -12.05 -12.47
CA ASN A 228 -24.68 -13.49 -12.20
C ASN A 228 -24.91 -13.87 -10.72
N VAL A 229 -24.63 -12.97 -9.76
CA VAL A 229 -24.89 -13.22 -8.33
C VAL A 229 -26.39 -13.13 -8.01
N ILE A 230 -27.16 -12.30 -8.72
CA ILE A 230 -28.61 -12.20 -8.51
C ILE A 230 -29.35 -13.45 -9.02
N GLU A 231 -28.95 -14.01 -10.17
CA GLU A 231 -29.61 -15.23 -10.69
C GLU A 231 -29.40 -16.47 -9.81
N THR A 232 -28.26 -16.60 -9.14
CA THR A 232 -27.98 -17.76 -8.28
C THR A 232 -28.79 -17.77 -6.97
N HIS A 233 -29.17 -16.60 -6.45
CA HIS A 233 -30.06 -16.50 -5.28
C HIS A 233 -31.54 -16.71 -5.61
N GLU A 234 -32.03 -16.31 -6.79
CA GLU A 234 -33.40 -16.60 -7.22
C GLU A 234 -33.62 -18.09 -7.55
N GLY A 235 -32.59 -18.78 -8.05
CA GLY A 235 -32.63 -20.23 -8.29
C GLY A 235 -32.74 -21.08 -7.01
N CYS A 236 -32.24 -20.57 -5.88
CA CYS A 236 -32.29 -21.28 -4.59
C CYS A 236 -33.66 -21.11 -3.89
N ARG A 237 -34.32 -19.95 -4.00
CA ARG A 237 -35.67 -19.74 -3.44
C ARG A 237 -36.76 -20.57 -4.11
N LYS A 238 -36.61 -20.96 -5.38
CA LYS A 238 -37.66 -21.72 -6.11
C LYS A 238 -37.63 -23.24 -5.87
N LYS A 239 -36.59 -23.80 -5.23
CA LYS A 239 -36.51 -25.26 -4.96
C LYS A 239 -37.03 -25.69 -3.59
N GLN A 240 -37.42 -24.76 -2.71
CA GLN A 240 -37.92 -25.08 -1.37
C GLN A 240 -39.45 -25.09 -1.23
N LEU A 241 -40.21 -24.84 -2.32
CA LEU A 241 -41.67 -24.72 -2.27
C LEU A 241 -42.49 -25.88 -2.86
N TRP A 242 -41.88 -27.03 -3.14
CA TRP A 242 -42.61 -28.23 -3.58
C TRP A 242 -42.15 -29.50 -2.86
N LEU A 243 -42.60 -29.65 -1.61
CA LEU A 243 -42.82 -30.97 -1.03
C LEU A 243 -44.33 -31.20 -0.96
N PRO A 244 -44.89 -32.21 -1.63
CA PRO A 244 -46.32 -32.53 -1.50
C PRO A 244 -46.60 -33.03 -0.09
N VAL A 245 -47.49 -32.33 0.62
CA VAL A 245 -48.07 -32.77 1.89
C VAL A 245 -49.04 -33.90 1.58
N ASN A 246 -48.61 -35.15 1.78
CA ASN A 246 -49.52 -36.29 1.77
C ASN A 246 -50.36 -36.27 3.05
N PHE A 247 -51.64 -35.97 2.89
CA PHE A 247 -52.69 -36.28 3.86
C PHE A 247 -52.85 -37.81 3.95
N LEU A 248 -52.76 -38.35 5.17
CA LEU A 248 -53.33 -39.65 5.50
C LEU A 248 -54.28 -39.47 6.68
N THR A 249 -55.54 -39.80 6.41
CA THR A 249 -56.64 -40.14 7.33
C THR A 249 -56.37 -41.41 8.11
#